data_AF-A0A2I4EJ48-F1
#
_entry.id   AF-A0A2I4EJ48-F1
#
_cell.length_a   1.000
_cell.length_b   1.000
_cell.length_c   1.000
_cell.angle_alpha   90.00
_cell.angle_beta   90.00
_cell.angle_gamma   90.00
#
_symmetry.space_group_name_H-M   'P 1'
#
loop_
_entity.id
_entity.type
_entity.pdbx_description
1 polymer ?
#
loop_
_entity_poly.entity_id
_entity_poly.type
_entity_poly.pdbx_seq_one_letter_code
_entity_poly.pdbx_strand_id
1 'polypeptide(L)'
;MSSAILGCCAEVVAGSAAWLGRGLSCVCAQSSESDARPSFDLTPGQCLVSLILKFHKPLPLAFGFFASVCPPIFRLWCCQEECLQRLQSRLDVSYDCSIPEHQEALRALWNAAFPEEELRGLISEQWKDMGWQGKDPSTDFRGGGFISLENLLFFAKNFPKTFQDLLQKQEGDRSVWEYPFAVAGVNITFMLIQMLDLEAVKPRTLVGATFLKFLAESESAFDLLYCITFKLMDHQWLSMRASYMDFNAVMKSTRLQLEQELLLEDITRLEQLPSYGLLSQ
;
A
#
# COMPACT_ATOMS: atom_id res chain seq x y z
N MET A 1 -43.61 -1.00 -54.78
CA MET A 1 -43.83 0.18 -53.90
C MET A 1 -42.54 0.40 -53.13
N SER A 2 -41.86 1.52 -53.40
CA SER A 2 -40.77 2.24 -52.68
C SER A 2 -39.70 1.42 -51.92
N SER A 3 -38.40 1.75 -51.87
CA SER A 3 -37.51 2.83 -52.34
C SER A 3 -36.15 2.51 -51.66
N ALA A 4 -35.04 2.20 -52.36
CA ALA A 4 -33.87 3.09 -52.62
C ALA A 4 -33.09 3.56 -51.35
N ILE A 5 -31.75 3.65 -51.26
CA ILE A 5 -30.63 3.66 -52.23
C ILE A 5 -29.26 3.56 -51.50
N LEU A 6 -28.22 3.13 -52.24
CA LEU A 6 -26.76 3.15 -51.99
C LEU A 6 -26.15 4.56 -51.81
N GLY A 7 -24.91 4.65 -51.28
CA GLY A 7 -23.86 5.42 -51.99
C GLY A 7 -23.02 6.45 -51.20
N CYS A 8 -21.74 6.10 -51.01
CA CYS A 8 -20.46 6.83 -51.20
C CYS A 8 -20.32 8.37 -51.04
N CYS A 9 -19.20 8.78 -50.39
CA CYS A 9 -17.98 9.39 -50.99
C CYS A 9 -17.39 10.67 -50.35
N ALA A 10 -16.05 10.76 -50.51
CA ALA A 10 -15.08 11.88 -50.46
C ALA A 10 -14.22 12.00 -49.18
N GLU A 11 -12.97 11.51 -49.13
CA GLU A 11 -11.70 11.96 -49.76
C GLU A 11 -11.09 13.24 -49.18
N VAL A 12 -9.86 13.14 -48.66
CA VAL A 12 -8.70 13.95 -49.08
C VAL A 12 -7.43 13.08 -49.02
N VAL A 13 -6.59 13.24 -50.04
CA VAL A 13 -5.46 12.41 -50.49
C VAL A 13 -4.14 13.21 -50.44
N ALA A 14 -3.04 12.45 -50.40
CA ALA A 14 -1.69 12.66 -50.96
C ALA A 14 -0.56 13.33 -50.15
N GLY A 15 0.57 12.60 -50.17
CA GLY A 15 1.92 13.08 -49.90
C GLY A 15 2.97 11.94 -49.87
N SER A 16 3.20 11.26 -51.00
CA SER A 16 4.19 10.20 -51.21
C SER A 16 5.66 10.70 -51.28
N ALA A 17 6.64 9.84 -50.91
CA ALA A 17 7.67 9.30 -51.83
C ALA A 17 8.87 8.63 -51.10
N ALA A 18 9.21 7.41 -51.57
CA ALA A 18 10.54 6.79 -51.75
C ALA A 18 11.54 6.76 -50.56
N TRP A 19 12.20 5.65 -50.22
CA TRP A 19 13.11 4.89 -51.08
C TRP A 19 13.17 3.38 -50.74
N LEU A 20 13.21 2.58 -51.81
CA LEU A 20 13.54 1.15 -51.85
C LEU A 20 15.06 0.94 -51.72
N GLY A 21 15.51 -0.15 -51.10
CA GLY A 21 16.89 -0.60 -51.19
C GLY A 21 17.11 -1.99 -50.59
N ARG A 22 17.45 -2.96 -51.44
CA ARG A 22 17.51 -4.40 -51.20
C ARG A 22 18.73 -4.85 -50.37
N GLY A 23 18.63 -6.06 -49.81
CA GLY A 23 19.66 -7.08 -50.07
C GLY A 23 20.55 -7.47 -48.90
N LEU A 24 20.33 -8.69 -48.39
CA LEU A 24 21.37 -9.47 -47.74
C LEU A 24 22.50 -9.73 -48.75
N SER A 25 23.74 -9.39 -48.40
CA SER A 25 24.90 -10.20 -48.79
C SER A 25 26.00 -10.09 -47.74
N CYS A 26 26.50 -11.25 -47.35
CA CYS A 26 27.71 -11.43 -46.55
C CYS A 26 28.87 -11.55 -47.55
N VAL A 27 29.87 -10.67 -47.49
CA VAL A 27 31.19 -10.89 -48.11
C VAL A 27 32.27 -10.28 -47.21
N CYS A 28 33.28 -11.10 -46.95
CA CYS A 28 34.39 -10.94 -46.04
C CYS A 28 35.34 -9.77 -46.39
N ALA A 29 35.94 -9.17 -45.36
CA ALA A 29 37.25 -8.51 -45.46
C ALA A 29 38.16 -9.08 -44.37
N GLN A 30 39.10 -9.94 -44.77
CA GLN A 30 40.41 -10.13 -44.10
C GLN A 30 41.23 -8.84 -44.37
N SER A 31 42.16 -8.33 -43.58
CA SER A 31 42.98 -8.82 -42.47
C SER A 31 43.65 -7.62 -41.75
N SER A 32 44.41 -7.94 -40.70
CA SER A 32 45.58 -7.23 -40.14
C SER A 32 45.41 -6.53 -38.78
N GLU A 33 46.35 -6.87 -37.91
CA GLU A 33 46.56 -6.39 -36.55
C GLU A 33 46.68 -4.86 -36.47
N SER A 34 46.03 -4.25 -35.48
CA SER A 34 46.59 -3.18 -34.65
C SER A 34 45.62 -2.77 -33.55
N ASP A 35 46.16 -2.63 -32.34
CA ASP A 35 45.50 -2.19 -31.12
C ASP A 35 44.70 -0.88 -31.28
N ALA A 36 43.41 -0.94 -30.92
CA ALA A 36 42.72 0.11 -30.19
C ALA A 36 41.42 -0.46 -29.62
N ARG A 37 41.34 -0.65 -28.29
CA ARG A 37 40.06 -0.84 -27.60
C ARG A 37 39.26 0.45 -27.73
N PRO A 38 38.06 0.48 -28.32
CA PRO A 38 37.16 1.60 -28.11
C PRO A 38 36.56 1.47 -26.71
N SER A 39 37.03 2.30 -25.79
CA SER A 39 36.33 2.58 -24.54
C SER A 39 35.04 3.33 -24.87
N PHE A 40 33.91 2.65 -24.89
CA PHE A 40 32.61 3.32 -24.88
C PHE A 40 32.24 3.60 -23.42
N ASP A 41 32.46 4.84 -22.98
CA ASP A 41 31.88 5.36 -21.74
C ASP A 41 30.37 5.53 -21.93
N LEU A 42 29.63 4.46 -21.65
CA LEU A 42 28.17 4.51 -21.54
C LEU A 42 27.81 4.89 -20.12
N THR A 43 27.02 5.95 -19.98
CA THR A 43 26.48 6.37 -18.68
C THR A 43 25.48 5.32 -18.16
N PRO A 44 25.28 5.19 -16.83
CA PRO A 44 24.41 4.16 -16.24
C PRO A 44 22.98 4.11 -16.83
N GLY A 45 22.46 5.25 -17.30
CA GLY A 45 21.15 5.33 -17.95
C GLY A 45 21.09 4.67 -19.34
N GLN A 46 22.20 4.62 -20.08
CA GLN A 46 22.25 4.01 -21.41
C GLN A 46 22.28 2.47 -21.36
N CYS A 47 22.81 1.89 -20.28
CA CYS A 47 22.72 0.45 -20.01
C CYS A 47 21.27 0.01 -19.72
N LEU A 48 20.50 0.85 -19.00
CA LEU A 48 19.12 0.56 -18.63
C LEU A 48 18.20 0.46 -19.86
N VAL A 49 18.36 1.39 -20.82
CA VAL A 49 17.59 1.39 -22.08
C VAL A 49 17.99 0.22 -22.98
N SER A 50 19.28 -0.16 -23.01
CA SER A 50 19.76 -1.32 -23.78
C SER A 50 19.22 -2.66 -23.24
N LEU A 51 19.08 -2.79 -21.91
CA LEU A 51 18.48 -3.97 -21.29
C LEU A 51 16.96 -4.03 -21.54
N ILE A 52 16.25 -2.91 -21.41
CA ILE A 52 14.79 -2.87 -21.59
C ILE A 52 14.40 -3.13 -23.06
N LEU A 53 15.14 -2.59 -24.03
CA LEU A 53 14.84 -2.78 -25.46
C LEU A 53 15.22 -4.17 -26.02
N LYS A 54 16.14 -4.91 -25.37
CA LYS A 54 16.54 -6.26 -25.83
C LYS A 54 15.61 -7.40 -25.39
N PHE A 55 14.75 -7.21 -24.40
CA PHE A 55 13.94 -8.28 -23.80
C PHE A 55 12.44 -8.21 -24.12
N HIS A 56 12.06 -7.65 -25.27
CA HIS A 56 10.65 -7.56 -25.69
C HIS A 56 10.04 -8.87 -26.23
N LYS A 57 10.52 -10.05 -25.79
CA LYS A 57 9.84 -11.35 -25.93
C LYS A 57 10.21 -12.28 -24.75
N PRO A 58 9.24 -12.95 -24.11
CA PRO A 58 9.53 -13.88 -23.02
C PRO A 58 10.05 -15.19 -23.61
N LEU A 59 11.28 -15.59 -23.24
CA LEU A 59 11.74 -16.97 -23.40
C LEU A 59 11.73 -17.64 -22.00
N PRO A 60 11.09 -18.81 -21.83
CA PRO A 60 10.88 -19.44 -20.51
C PRO A 60 12.14 -20.03 -19.86
N LEU A 61 13.34 -19.83 -20.42
CA LEU A 61 14.61 -20.38 -19.94
C LEU A 61 15.52 -19.34 -19.25
N ALA A 62 15.14 -18.06 -19.19
CA ALA A 62 15.99 -17.00 -18.65
C ALA A 62 15.77 -16.69 -17.14
N PHE A 63 14.78 -17.32 -16.49
CA PHE A 63 14.47 -17.02 -15.08
C PHE A 63 15.58 -17.49 -14.12
N GLY A 64 16.28 -18.58 -14.45
CA GLY A 64 17.36 -19.12 -13.62
C GLY A 64 18.69 -18.36 -13.67
N PHE A 65 18.98 -17.64 -14.77
CA PHE A 65 20.28 -16.98 -14.95
C PHE A 65 20.31 -15.54 -14.41
N PHE A 66 19.18 -14.83 -14.44
CA PHE A 66 19.07 -13.47 -13.90
C PHE A 66 19.14 -13.41 -12.36
N ALA A 67 18.76 -14.50 -11.68
CA ALA A 67 18.82 -14.60 -10.23
C ALA A 67 20.24 -14.68 -9.66
N SER A 68 21.30 -14.88 -10.46
CA SER A 68 22.70 -14.90 -10.01
C SER A 68 23.42 -13.56 -10.24
N VAL A 69 23.03 -12.80 -11.27
CA VAL A 69 23.78 -11.60 -11.74
C VAL A 69 23.10 -10.27 -11.37
N CYS A 70 21.94 -10.30 -10.71
CA CYS A 70 21.26 -9.06 -10.32
C CYS A 70 22.01 -8.30 -9.22
N PRO A 71 22.44 -7.05 -9.46
CA PRO A 71 23.05 -6.21 -8.43
C PRO A 71 22.11 -6.07 -7.21
N PRO A 72 22.65 -5.90 -5.99
CA PRO A 72 21.85 -5.77 -4.77
C PRO A 72 20.73 -4.71 -4.87
N ILE A 73 21.03 -3.59 -5.54
CA ILE A 73 20.09 -2.49 -5.77
C ILE A 73 18.89 -2.93 -6.63
N PHE A 74 19.12 -3.76 -7.65
CA PHE A 74 18.04 -4.24 -8.52
C PHE A 74 17.16 -5.26 -7.79
N ARG A 75 17.74 -6.12 -6.94
CA ARG A 75 16.94 -7.04 -6.11
C ARG A 75 16.05 -6.30 -5.14
N LEU A 76 16.61 -5.31 -4.43
CA LEU A 76 15.83 -4.49 -3.50
C LEU A 76 14.67 -3.79 -4.21
N TRP A 77 14.91 -3.24 -5.40
CA TRP A 77 13.87 -2.63 -6.23
C TRP A 77 12.76 -3.62 -6.63
N CYS A 78 13.11 -4.83 -7.07
CA CYS A 78 12.13 -5.86 -7.41
C CYS A 78 11.31 -6.31 -6.19
N CYS A 79 11.96 -6.52 -5.04
CA CYS A 79 11.27 -6.89 -3.80
C CYS A 79 10.31 -5.79 -3.33
N GLN A 80 10.70 -4.51 -3.44
CA GLN A 80 9.83 -3.37 -3.12
C GLN A 80 8.58 -3.34 -4.00
N GLU A 81 8.75 -3.53 -5.31
CA GLU A 81 7.64 -3.54 -6.26
C GLU A 81 6.66 -4.69 -5.97
N GLU A 82 7.17 -5.90 -5.75
CA GLU A 82 6.35 -7.08 -5.46
C GLU A 82 5.60 -6.94 -4.13
N CYS A 83 6.27 -6.43 -3.09
CA CYS A 83 5.60 -6.20 -1.80
C CYS A 83 4.55 -5.08 -1.88
N LEU A 84 4.83 -4.01 -2.64
CA LEU A 84 3.84 -2.95 -2.90
C LEU A 84 2.63 -3.49 -3.66
N GLN A 85 2.83 -4.28 -4.71
CA GLN A 85 1.73 -4.87 -5.48
C GLN A 85 0.86 -5.79 -4.62
N ARG A 86 1.48 -6.58 -3.73
CA ARG A 86 0.73 -7.42 -2.78
C ARG A 86 -0.07 -6.57 -1.80
N LEU A 87 0.50 -5.50 -1.26
CA LEU A 87 -0.24 -4.58 -0.41
C LEU A 87 -1.40 -3.92 -1.17
N GLN A 88 -1.15 -3.41 -2.37
CA GLN A 88 -2.18 -2.81 -3.24
C GLN A 88 -3.31 -3.78 -3.58
N SER A 89 -3.00 -5.06 -3.82
CA SER A 89 -4.04 -6.07 -4.04
C SER A 89 -4.93 -6.29 -2.81
N ARG A 90 -4.41 -6.06 -1.58
CA ARG A 90 -5.23 -6.07 -0.36
C ARG A 90 -6.07 -4.80 -0.25
N LEU A 91 -5.52 -3.64 -0.64
CA LEU A 91 -6.23 -2.35 -0.62
C LEU A 91 -7.46 -2.34 -1.55
N ASP A 92 -7.38 -3.02 -2.70
CA ASP A 92 -8.45 -3.04 -3.71
C ASP A 92 -9.65 -3.93 -3.30
N VAL A 93 -9.52 -4.70 -2.23
CA VAL A 93 -10.61 -5.54 -1.72
C VAL A 93 -11.60 -4.71 -0.90
N SER A 94 -12.78 -4.50 -1.47
CA SER A 94 -13.92 -3.93 -0.73
C SER A 94 -14.50 -4.96 0.24
N TYR A 95 -14.96 -4.51 1.41
CA TYR A 95 -15.72 -5.38 2.31
C TYR A 95 -17.04 -5.79 1.64
N ASP A 96 -17.39 -7.07 1.78
CA ASP A 96 -18.59 -7.65 1.20
C ASP A 96 -19.21 -8.62 2.21
N CYS A 97 -20.44 -8.33 2.64
CA CYS A 97 -21.16 -9.13 3.62
C CYS A 97 -21.63 -10.49 3.07
N SER A 98 -21.56 -10.74 1.76
CA SER A 98 -21.87 -12.03 1.15
C SER A 98 -20.70 -13.01 1.16
N ILE A 99 -19.47 -12.52 1.35
CA ILE A 99 -18.25 -13.33 1.35
C ILE A 99 -18.04 -13.95 2.74
N PRO A 100 -18.02 -15.30 2.87
CA PRO A 100 -17.85 -15.98 4.16
C PRO A 100 -16.58 -15.59 4.91
N GLU A 101 -15.47 -15.39 4.20
CA GLU A 101 -14.18 -15.01 4.77
C GLU A 101 -14.23 -13.62 5.42
N HIS A 102 -14.94 -12.67 4.80
CA HIS A 102 -15.12 -11.33 5.34
C HIS A 102 -15.99 -11.35 6.60
N GLN A 103 -17.07 -12.13 6.57
CA GLN A 103 -17.92 -12.34 7.74
C GLN A 103 -17.12 -12.96 8.89
N GLU A 104 -16.26 -13.95 8.59
CA GLU A 104 -15.48 -14.63 9.62
C GLU A 104 -14.40 -13.73 10.22
N ALA A 105 -13.75 -12.89 9.41
CA ALA A 105 -12.85 -11.86 9.91
C ALA A 105 -13.57 -10.90 10.88
N LEU A 106 -14.82 -10.53 10.58
CA LEU A 106 -15.61 -9.66 11.43
C LEU A 106 -16.01 -10.36 12.74
N ARG A 107 -16.40 -11.65 12.70
CA ARG A 107 -16.64 -12.46 13.91
C ARG A 107 -15.38 -12.61 14.76
N ALA A 108 -14.24 -12.88 14.12
CA ALA A 108 -12.96 -13.00 14.79
C ALA A 108 -12.56 -11.69 15.49
N LEU A 109 -12.84 -10.54 14.87
CA LEU A 109 -12.61 -9.24 15.50
C LEU A 109 -13.50 -9.06 16.73
N TRP A 110 -14.79 -9.40 16.65
CA TRP A 110 -15.68 -9.35 17.81
C TRP A 110 -15.18 -10.21 18.96
N ASN A 111 -14.84 -11.47 18.67
CA ASN A 111 -14.36 -12.42 19.69
C ASN A 111 -13.04 -11.96 20.34
N ALA A 112 -12.18 -11.25 19.59
CA ALA A 112 -10.96 -10.68 20.14
C ALA A 112 -11.23 -9.41 20.99
N ALA A 113 -12.27 -8.64 20.66
CA ALA A 113 -12.68 -7.45 21.37
C ALA A 113 -13.47 -7.77 22.65
N PHE A 114 -14.42 -8.70 22.59
CA PHE A 114 -15.32 -9.08 23.68
C PHE A 114 -15.31 -10.61 23.86
N PRO A 115 -14.23 -11.19 24.43
CA PRO A 115 -14.07 -12.64 24.53
C PRO A 115 -15.12 -13.33 25.41
N GLU A 116 -15.78 -12.57 26.29
CA GLU A 116 -16.83 -13.06 27.20
C GLU A 116 -18.26 -12.89 26.64
N GLU A 117 -18.41 -12.25 25.47
CA GLU A 117 -19.71 -11.94 24.89
C GLU A 117 -19.92 -12.62 23.53
N GLU A 118 -20.97 -13.44 23.43
CA GLU A 118 -21.36 -14.05 22.15
C GLU A 118 -21.97 -12.99 21.21
N LEU A 119 -21.47 -12.96 19.96
CA LEU A 119 -22.03 -12.14 18.91
C LEU A 119 -23.36 -12.72 18.43
N ARG A 120 -24.48 -12.01 18.65
CA ARG A 120 -25.82 -12.47 18.26
C ARG A 120 -26.05 -12.43 16.75
N GLY A 121 -25.31 -11.58 16.04
CA GLY A 121 -25.40 -11.47 14.60
C GLY A 121 -24.49 -10.37 14.04
N LEU A 122 -24.14 -10.50 12.76
CA LEU A 122 -23.29 -9.52 12.06
C LEU A 122 -23.97 -8.15 11.92
N ILE A 123 -25.29 -8.10 12.05
CA ILE A 123 -26.06 -6.85 12.16
C ILE A 123 -26.74 -6.85 13.54
N SER A 124 -26.20 -6.10 14.49
CA SER A 124 -26.69 -6.04 15.86
C SER A 124 -26.26 -4.75 16.56
N GLU A 125 -27.01 -4.32 17.59
CA GLU A 125 -26.65 -3.11 18.35
C GLU A 125 -25.33 -3.25 19.11
N GLN A 126 -24.85 -4.49 19.35
CA GLN A 126 -23.60 -4.79 20.06
C GLN A 126 -22.40 -4.09 19.41
N TRP A 127 -22.41 -3.89 18.09
CA TRP A 127 -21.34 -3.20 17.39
C TRP A 127 -21.13 -1.75 17.85
N LYS A 128 -22.15 -1.09 18.39
CA LYS A 128 -21.98 0.25 18.94
C LYS A 128 -21.06 0.28 20.16
N ASP A 129 -21.00 -0.81 20.91
CA ASP A 129 -20.13 -0.94 22.09
C ASP A 129 -18.64 -0.98 21.68
N MET A 130 -18.34 -1.47 20.48
CA MET A 130 -16.99 -1.39 19.88
C MET A 130 -16.69 -0.02 19.24
N GLY A 131 -17.68 0.88 19.19
CA GLY A 131 -17.57 2.18 18.54
C GLY A 131 -17.74 2.16 17.03
N TRP A 132 -18.56 1.25 16.47
CA TRP A 132 -19.05 1.35 15.09
C TRP A 132 -20.15 2.42 14.97
N GLN A 133 -20.36 3.05 13.80
CA GLN A 133 -21.36 4.12 13.65
C GLN A 133 -22.79 3.63 13.83
N GLY A 134 -23.05 2.38 13.47
CA GLY A 134 -24.37 1.77 13.54
C GLY A 134 -24.31 0.29 13.91
N LYS A 135 -25.46 -0.36 13.76
CA LYS A 135 -25.60 -1.81 14.02
C LYS A 135 -24.95 -2.69 12.95
N ASP A 136 -24.51 -2.11 11.84
CA ASP A 136 -23.97 -2.81 10.68
C ASP A 136 -22.59 -2.24 10.32
N PRO A 137 -21.49 -2.89 10.76
CA PRO A 137 -20.12 -2.46 10.47
C PRO A 137 -19.80 -2.35 8.98
N SER A 138 -20.53 -3.07 8.12
CA SER A 138 -20.26 -3.05 6.66
C SER A 138 -20.34 -1.64 6.07
N THR A 139 -21.13 -0.77 6.70
CA THR A 139 -21.36 0.61 6.24
C THR A 139 -20.18 1.55 6.49
N ASP A 140 -19.31 1.21 7.45
CA ASP A 140 -18.16 2.00 7.88
C ASP A 140 -16.91 1.75 7.02
N PHE A 141 -16.80 0.60 6.35
CA PHE A 141 -15.62 0.20 5.57
C PHE A 141 -15.44 0.93 4.22
N ARG A 142 -16.23 1.95 3.91
CA ARG A 142 -16.19 2.62 2.59
C ARG A 142 -14.85 3.27 2.26
N GLY A 143 -14.20 3.90 3.25
CA GLY A 143 -12.92 4.57 3.07
C GLY A 143 -11.72 3.65 3.26
N GLY A 144 -11.81 2.68 4.20
CA GLY A 144 -10.70 1.81 4.57
C GLY A 144 -10.68 0.44 3.89
N GLY A 145 -11.74 0.05 3.18
CA GLY A 145 -11.87 -1.27 2.56
C GLY A 145 -11.80 -2.43 3.56
N PHE A 146 -11.68 -3.65 3.04
CA PHE A 146 -11.53 -4.86 3.86
C PHE A 146 -10.23 -4.83 4.69
N ILE A 147 -9.15 -4.22 4.17
CA ILE A 147 -7.87 -4.12 4.87
C ILE A 147 -7.99 -3.42 6.23
N SER A 148 -8.92 -2.48 6.40
CA SER A 148 -9.12 -1.83 7.72
C SER A 148 -9.63 -2.81 8.78
N LEU A 149 -10.42 -3.82 8.40
CA LEU A 149 -10.80 -4.93 9.26
C LEU A 149 -9.60 -5.84 9.55
N GLU A 150 -8.78 -6.13 8.53
CA GLU A 150 -7.53 -6.90 8.73
C GLU A 150 -6.59 -6.20 9.71
N ASN A 151 -6.44 -4.88 9.61
CA ASN A 151 -5.61 -4.07 10.49
C ASN A 151 -6.09 -4.12 11.95
N LEU A 152 -7.41 -3.95 12.18
CA LEU A 152 -8.00 -4.09 13.52
C LEU A 152 -7.75 -5.50 14.10
N LEU A 153 -7.94 -6.54 13.28
CA LEU A 153 -7.71 -7.92 13.70
C LEU A 153 -6.23 -8.22 13.96
N PHE A 154 -5.34 -7.66 13.14
CA PHE A 154 -3.89 -7.75 13.35
C PHE A 154 -3.51 -7.08 14.67
N PHE A 155 -4.07 -5.91 14.98
CA PHE A 155 -3.81 -5.22 16.23
C PHE A 155 -4.28 -6.06 17.43
N ALA A 156 -5.51 -6.57 17.39
CA ALA A 156 -6.06 -7.41 18.44
C ALA A 156 -5.24 -8.68 18.70
N LYS A 157 -4.67 -9.29 17.65
CA LYS A 157 -3.87 -10.53 17.76
C LYS A 157 -2.44 -10.28 18.23
N ASN A 158 -1.78 -9.22 17.76
CA ASN A 158 -0.36 -9.00 18.00
C ASN A 158 -0.09 -8.15 19.24
N PHE A 159 -1.02 -7.27 19.62
CA PHE A 159 -0.91 -6.42 20.80
C PHE A 159 -2.24 -6.44 21.61
N PRO A 160 -2.67 -7.63 22.09
CA PRO A 160 -4.00 -7.81 22.69
C PRO A 160 -4.23 -6.92 23.92
N LYS A 161 -3.19 -6.71 24.75
CA LYS A 161 -3.28 -5.83 25.92
C LYS A 161 -3.55 -4.38 25.50
N THR A 162 -2.69 -3.82 24.65
CA THR A 162 -2.84 -2.44 24.15
C THR A 162 -4.15 -2.24 23.41
N PHE A 163 -4.58 -3.23 22.62
CA PHE A 163 -5.87 -3.21 21.94
C PHE A 163 -7.03 -3.09 22.94
N GLN A 164 -7.01 -3.89 24.02
CA GLN A 164 -8.03 -3.86 25.07
C GLN A 164 -7.99 -2.55 25.87
N ASP A 165 -6.81 -2.05 26.23
CA ASP A 165 -6.64 -0.78 26.95
C ASP A 165 -7.22 0.39 26.13
N LEU A 166 -7.01 0.38 24.81
CA LEU A 166 -7.57 1.37 23.88
C LEU A 166 -9.08 1.20 23.68
N LEU A 167 -9.58 -0.02 23.57
CA LEU A 167 -11.01 -0.30 23.41
C LEU A 167 -11.79 0.17 24.64
N GLN A 168 -11.28 -0.15 25.83
CA GLN A 168 -11.92 0.16 27.10
C GLN A 168 -11.56 1.54 27.66
N LYS A 169 -10.68 2.29 26.98
CA LYS A 169 -10.26 3.65 27.37
C LYS A 169 -9.65 3.71 28.78
N GLN A 170 -8.83 2.72 29.14
CA GLN A 170 -8.31 2.53 30.52
C GLN A 170 -7.30 3.59 30.96
N GLU A 171 -6.63 4.27 30.03
CA GLU A 171 -5.54 5.20 30.32
C GLU A 171 -5.96 6.68 30.23
N GLY A 172 -5.44 7.51 31.15
CA GLY A 172 -5.50 8.97 31.05
C GLY A 172 -6.81 9.60 31.55
N ASP A 173 -6.79 10.93 31.71
CA ASP A 173 -7.98 11.72 32.00
C ASP A 173 -8.69 12.02 30.68
N ARG A 174 -9.95 11.59 30.56
CA ARG A 174 -10.69 11.51 29.31
C ARG A 174 -11.95 12.34 29.35
N SER A 175 -12.36 12.85 28.19
CA SER A 175 -13.60 13.58 28.07
C SER A 175 -14.79 12.62 28.19
N VAL A 176 -15.98 13.15 28.44
CA VAL A 176 -17.21 12.35 28.38
C VAL A 176 -17.49 11.86 26.96
N TRP A 177 -17.07 12.63 25.94
CA TRP A 177 -17.34 12.37 24.53
C TRP A 177 -16.06 11.92 23.84
N GLU A 178 -15.71 10.65 24.04
CA GLU A 178 -14.51 10.04 23.46
C GLU A 178 -14.66 9.71 21.97
N TYR A 179 -13.53 9.39 21.32
CA TYR A 179 -13.57 8.91 19.94
C TYR A 179 -14.16 7.49 19.85
N PRO A 180 -14.98 7.22 18.83
CA PRO A 180 -15.49 5.88 18.55
C PRO A 180 -14.34 4.97 18.10
N PHE A 181 -14.03 3.91 18.87
CA PHE A 181 -12.82 3.08 18.69
C PHE A 181 -12.72 2.46 17.28
N ALA A 182 -13.72 1.71 16.84
CA ALA A 182 -13.67 1.06 15.52
C ALA A 182 -13.61 2.06 14.36
N VAL A 183 -14.42 3.12 14.41
CA VAL A 183 -14.41 4.19 13.40
C VAL A 183 -13.06 4.91 13.35
N ALA A 184 -12.43 5.15 14.50
CA ALA A 184 -11.08 5.72 14.55
C ALA A 184 -10.07 4.80 13.87
N GLY A 185 -10.17 3.49 14.12
CA GLY A 185 -9.37 2.48 13.42
C GLY A 185 -9.51 2.56 11.90
N VAL A 186 -10.73 2.60 11.37
CA VAL A 186 -10.94 2.72 9.92
C VAL A 186 -10.36 4.03 9.35
N ASN A 187 -10.50 5.14 10.08
CA ASN A 187 -9.94 6.44 9.68
C ASN A 187 -8.40 6.44 9.69
N ILE A 188 -7.75 5.72 10.61
CA ILE A 188 -6.30 5.54 10.63
C ILE A 188 -5.83 4.78 9.38
N THR A 189 -6.49 3.67 9.03
CA THR A 189 -6.16 2.94 7.80
C THR A 189 -6.28 3.84 6.57
N PHE A 190 -7.38 4.59 6.45
CA PHE A 190 -7.57 5.53 5.34
C PHE A 190 -6.50 6.63 5.29
N MET A 191 -6.18 7.22 6.45
CA MET A 191 -5.12 8.22 6.56
C MET A 191 -3.77 7.67 6.11
N LEU A 192 -3.41 6.45 6.50
CA LEU A 192 -2.16 5.81 6.11
C LEU A 192 -2.09 5.56 4.61
N ILE A 193 -3.16 5.05 4.00
CA ILE A 193 -3.25 4.84 2.54
C ILE A 193 -2.97 6.15 1.79
N GLN A 194 -3.59 7.25 2.21
CA GLN A 194 -3.40 8.57 1.60
C GLN A 194 -2.03 9.18 1.87
N MET A 195 -1.53 9.06 3.11
CA MET A 195 -0.25 9.64 3.54
C MET A 195 0.93 8.98 2.80
N LEU A 196 0.85 7.66 2.64
CA LEU A 196 1.88 6.84 2.00
C LEU A 196 1.71 6.75 0.47
N ASP A 197 0.64 7.33 -0.08
CA ASP A 197 0.33 7.35 -1.51
C ASP A 197 0.28 5.94 -2.13
N LEU A 198 -0.36 5.00 -1.42
CA LEU A 198 -0.33 3.57 -1.77
C LEU A 198 -1.22 3.22 -2.97
N GLU A 199 -2.17 4.07 -3.36
CA GLU A 199 -3.01 3.85 -4.55
C GLU A 199 -2.29 4.23 -5.86
N ALA A 200 -1.18 4.96 -5.78
CA ALA A 200 -0.36 5.24 -6.94
C ALA A 200 0.46 4.01 -7.34
N VAL A 201 0.74 3.83 -8.63
CA VAL A 201 1.64 2.76 -9.13
C VAL A 201 2.95 2.72 -8.35
N LYS A 202 3.47 3.90 -7.99
CA LYS A 202 4.50 4.09 -6.97
C LYS A 202 4.20 5.32 -6.13
N PRO A 203 4.53 5.31 -4.82
CA PRO A 203 4.44 6.49 -3.98
C PRO A 203 5.23 7.67 -4.55
N ARG A 204 4.58 8.84 -4.61
CA ARG A 204 5.17 10.09 -5.09
C ARG A 204 5.78 10.92 -3.96
N THR A 205 5.48 10.59 -2.70
CA THR A 205 5.97 11.29 -1.51
C THR A 205 7.23 10.63 -0.96
N LEU A 206 8.10 11.42 -0.31
CA LEU A 206 9.30 10.90 0.34
C LEU A 206 8.96 9.92 1.48
N VAL A 207 7.87 10.19 2.20
CA VAL A 207 7.35 9.33 3.27
C VAL A 207 6.95 7.97 2.71
N GLY A 208 6.14 7.95 1.63
CA GLY A 208 5.75 6.70 0.98
C GLY A 208 6.93 5.92 0.40
N ALA A 209 7.88 6.61 -0.26
CA ALA A 209 9.10 5.99 -0.76
C ALA A 209 9.98 5.41 0.35
N THR A 210 10.01 6.05 1.53
CA THR A 210 10.73 5.55 2.71
C THR A 210 10.01 4.34 3.30
N PHE A 211 8.68 4.37 3.38
CA PHE A 211 7.89 3.23 3.84
C PHE A 211 8.11 1.96 3.00
N LEU A 212 8.32 2.09 1.68
CA LEU A 212 8.64 0.93 0.84
C LEU A 212 9.90 0.18 1.28
N LYS A 213 10.85 0.85 1.95
CA LYS A 213 12.03 0.18 2.51
C LYS A 213 11.62 -0.78 3.63
N PHE A 214 10.75 -0.34 4.54
CA PHE A 214 10.21 -1.19 5.61
C PHE A 214 9.34 -2.32 5.05
N LEU A 215 8.51 -2.01 4.05
CA LEU A 215 7.64 -3.01 3.41
C LEU A 215 8.43 -4.12 2.71
N ALA A 216 9.60 -3.82 2.16
CA ALA A 216 10.48 -4.82 1.56
C ALA A 216 11.13 -5.76 2.59
N GLU A 217 11.25 -5.32 3.85
CA GLU A 217 11.78 -6.15 4.94
C GLU A 217 10.70 -6.97 5.64
N SER A 218 9.45 -6.48 5.67
CA SER A 218 8.34 -7.12 6.36
C SER A 218 7.01 -6.90 5.62
N GLU A 219 6.36 -8.01 5.27
CA GLU A 219 5.04 -7.99 4.62
C GLU A 219 3.94 -7.43 5.54
N SER A 220 4.15 -7.53 6.86
CA SER A 220 3.27 -6.97 7.89
C SER A 220 3.64 -5.52 8.26
N ALA A 221 4.54 -4.86 7.53
CA ALA A 221 4.96 -3.50 7.85
C ALA A 221 3.79 -2.51 7.88
N PHE A 222 2.82 -2.64 6.97
CA PHE A 222 1.63 -1.79 6.96
C PHE A 222 0.76 -2.03 8.21
N ASP A 223 0.51 -3.29 8.54
CA ASP A 223 -0.30 -3.68 9.70
C ASP A 223 0.38 -3.30 11.03
N LEU A 224 1.71 -3.37 11.10
CA LEU A 224 2.46 -2.89 12.26
C LEU A 224 2.42 -1.35 12.38
N LEU A 225 2.63 -0.64 11.26
CA LEU A 225 2.54 0.82 11.23
C LEU A 225 1.15 1.29 11.66
N TYR A 226 0.10 0.56 11.28
CA TYR A 226 -1.25 0.79 11.76
C TYR A 226 -1.36 0.74 13.29
N CYS A 227 -0.83 -0.30 13.94
CA CYS A 227 -0.85 -0.41 15.40
C CYS A 227 -0.14 0.77 16.06
N ILE A 228 1.07 1.10 15.59
CA ILE A 228 1.86 2.25 16.08
C ILE A 228 1.04 3.53 15.97
N THR A 229 0.42 3.75 14.81
CA THR A 229 -0.36 4.94 14.51
C THR A 229 -1.60 5.05 15.39
N PHE A 230 -2.27 3.94 15.68
CA PHE A 230 -3.44 3.94 16.54
C PHE A 230 -3.07 4.36 17.97
N LYS A 231 -2.02 3.76 18.54
CA LYS A 231 -1.58 4.14 19.89
C LYS A 231 -1.05 5.57 19.92
N LEU A 232 -0.36 6.02 18.87
CA LEU A 232 0.04 7.43 18.73
C LEU A 232 -1.18 8.37 18.68
N MET A 233 -2.25 7.99 17.97
CA MET A 233 -3.48 8.78 17.90
C MET A 233 -4.12 8.94 19.29
N ASP A 234 -4.20 7.86 20.07
CA ASP A 234 -4.70 7.92 21.44
C ASP A 234 -3.80 8.77 22.35
N HIS A 235 -2.47 8.68 22.19
CA HIS A 235 -1.53 9.53 22.91
C HIS A 235 -1.75 11.02 22.59
N GLN A 236 -1.95 11.36 21.31
CA GLN A 236 -2.29 12.70 20.87
C GLN A 236 -3.64 13.16 21.43
N TRP A 237 -4.64 12.28 21.45
CA TRP A 237 -5.96 12.53 22.02
C TRP A 237 -5.87 12.98 23.49
N LEU A 238 -5.13 12.21 24.30
CA LEU A 238 -4.91 12.51 25.72
C LEU A 238 -4.09 13.78 25.92
N SER A 239 -3.00 13.96 25.17
CA SER A 239 -2.13 15.14 25.24
C SER A 239 -2.90 16.43 24.93
N MET A 240 -3.79 16.38 23.95
CA MET A 240 -4.64 17.50 23.54
C MET A 240 -5.86 17.70 24.44
N ARG A 241 -6.15 16.78 25.37
CA ARG A 241 -7.41 16.72 26.13
C ARG A 241 -8.63 16.79 25.20
N ALA A 242 -8.53 16.04 24.11
CA ALA A 242 -9.47 16.11 23.02
C ALA A 242 -10.86 15.57 23.40
N SER A 243 -11.86 16.09 22.71
CA SER A 243 -13.21 15.55 22.67
C SER A 243 -13.55 15.07 21.27
N TYR A 244 -14.71 14.43 21.10
CA TYR A 244 -15.25 14.03 19.81
C TYR A 244 -15.18 15.14 18.75
N MET A 245 -15.36 16.40 19.14
CA MET A 245 -15.33 17.55 18.21
C MET A 245 -13.92 17.81 17.65
N ASP A 246 -12.88 17.35 18.33
CA ASP A 246 -11.47 17.56 17.98
C ASP A 246 -10.89 16.43 17.13
N PHE A 247 -11.70 15.43 16.78
CA PHE A 247 -11.26 14.21 16.10
C PHE A 247 -10.37 14.49 14.88
N ASN A 248 -10.81 15.37 13.98
CA ASN A 248 -10.02 15.72 12.79
C ASN A 248 -8.71 16.45 13.13
N ALA A 249 -8.67 17.23 14.22
CA ALA A 249 -7.46 17.91 14.66
C ALA A 249 -6.44 16.89 15.22
N VAL A 250 -6.91 15.91 15.99
CA VAL A 250 -6.07 14.81 16.51
C VAL A 250 -5.52 13.95 15.37
N MET A 251 -6.36 13.57 14.40
CA MET A 251 -5.92 12.82 13.22
C MET A 251 -4.85 13.58 12.42
N LYS A 252 -5.01 14.90 12.24
CA LYS A 252 -4.01 15.74 11.59
C LYS A 252 -2.70 15.81 12.38
N SER A 253 -2.76 15.96 13.71
CA SER A 253 -1.58 15.96 14.58
C SER A 253 -0.83 14.62 14.50
N THR A 254 -1.58 13.51 14.57
CA THR A 254 -1.07 12.14 14.45
C THR A 254 -0.34 11.93 13.13
N ARG A 255 -0.95 12.35 12.00
CA ARG A 255 -0.32 12.28 10.68
C ARG A 255 1.01 13.03 10.65
N LEU A 256 1.03 14.28 11.11
CA LEU A 256 2.23 15.12 11.08
C LEU A 256 3.37 14.52 11.89
N GLN A 257 3.08 14.00 13.09
CA GLN A 257 4.09 13.34 13.90
C GLN A 257 4.61 12.06 13.22
N LEU A 258 3.73 11.25 12.65
CA LEU A 258 4.15 10.02 11.97
C LEU A 258 5.01 10.30 10.72
N GLU A 259 4.65 11.31 9.92
CA GLU A 259 5.46 11.76 8.78
C GLU A 259 6.88 12.17 9.22
N GLN A 260 7.01 12.83 10.38
CA GLN A 260 8.31 13.21 10.95
C GLN A 260 9.10 11.98 11.41
N GLU A 261 8.47 11.06 12.13
CA GLU A 261 9.14 9.86 12.65
C GLU A 261 9.64 8.93 11.53
N LEU A 262 8.88 8.78 10.45
CA LEU A 262 9.26 7.96 9.29
C LEU A 262 10.44 8.54 8.50
N LEU A 263 10.74 9.83 8.65
CA LEU A 263 11.83 10.52 7.93
C LEU A 263 13.10 10.68 8.77
N LEU A 264 13.14 10.14 10.00
CA LEU A 264 14.34 10.14 10.82
C LEU A 264 15.45 9.28 10.18
N GLU A 265 16.66 9.82 10.10
CA GLU A 265 17.79 9.21 9.36
C GLU A 265 18.25 7.87 9.94
N ASP A 266 18.12 7.69 11.26
CA ASP A 266 18.60 6.51 11.99
C ASP A 266 17.58 5.35 12.04
N ILE A 267 16.38 5.54 11.48
CA ILE A 267 15.32 4.54 11.51
C ILE A 267 15.46 3.60 10.31
N THR A 268 15.85 2.37 10.62
CA THR A 268 15.96 1.25 9.65
C THR A 268 14.82 0.25 9.77
N ARG A 269 14.11 0.26 10.91
CA ARG A 269 12.97 -0.62 11.19
C ARG A 269 11.84 0.12 11.89
N LEU A 270 10.59 -0.31 11.67
CA LEU A 270 9.41 0.32 12.28
C LEU A 270 9.44 0.24 13.82
N GLU A 271 10.04 -0.80 14.39
CA GLU A 271 10.19 -1.00 15.83
C GLU A 271 11.11 0.04 16.50
N GLN A 272 11.88 0.79 15.70
CA GLN A 272 12.75 1.87 16.20
C GLN A 272 12.03 3.22 16.26
N LEU A 273 10.83 3.34 15.68
CA LEU A 273 10.06 4.59 15.71
C LEU A 273 9.78 4.98 17.17
N PRO A 274 9.93 6.26 17.55
CA PRO A 274 9.60 6.72 18.91
C PRO A 274 8.20 6.27 19.36
N SER A 275 7.21 6.33 18.47
CA SER A 275 5.84 5.90 18.75
C SER A 275 5.66 4.39 18.93
N TYR A 276 6.60 3.55 18.47
CA TYR A 276 6.54 2.11 18.74
C TYR A 276 6.65 1.81 20.24
N GLY A 277 7.42 2.61 20.98
CA GLY A 277 7.55 2.50 22.45
C GLY A 277 6.26 2.75 23.23
N LEU A 278 5.19 3.21 22.56
CA LEU A 278 3.87 3.35 23.15
C LEU A 278 3.08 2.02 23.13
N LEU A 279 3.43 1.08 22.23
CA LEU A 279 2.77 -0.23 22.13
C LEU A 279 3.22 -1.22 23.20
N SER A 280 4.41 -1.03 23.77
CA SER A 280 5.04 -1.95 24.71
C SER A 280 4.74 -1.67 26.18
N GLN A 281 3.82 -0.74 26.47
CA GLN A 281 3.46 -0.31 27.84
C GLN A 281 2.27 -1.06 28.44
#